data_AF-A0A382VTW2-F1
#
_entry.id   AF-A0A382VTW2-F1
#
_cell.length_a   1.000
_cell.length_b   1.000
_cell.length_c   1.000
_cell.angle_alpha   90.00
_cell.angle_beta   90.00
_cell.angle_gamma   90.00
#
_symmetry.space_group_name_H-M   'P 1'
#
loop_
_entity.id
_entity.type
_entity.pdbx_description
1 polymer ?
#
loop_
_entity_poly.entity_id
_entity_poly.type
_entity_poly.pdbx_seq_one_letter_code
_entity_poly.pdbx_strand_id
1 'polypeptide(L)' 'MGQAGYDWVAVDMEHGSVSVDHLPDLFRAIELGGTLPLARIANPKSKDCKQALDAGAGGIIAPMIESADQLKKIRD' A
#
# COMPACT_ATOMS: atom_id res chain seq x y z
N MET A 1 -9.69 12.76 -3.64
CA MET A 1 -9.37 11.33 -3.87
C MET A 1 -10.41 10.47 -3.18
N GLY A 2 -10.46 10.42 -1.84
CA GLY A 2 -11.42 9.56 -1.12
C GLY A 2 -12.90 9.82 -1.43
N GLN A 3 -13.30 11.05 -1.77
CA GLN A 3 -14.70 11.36 -2.12
C GLN A 3 -14.99 11.35 -3.63
N ALA A 4 -14.05 10.89 -4.45
CA ALA A 4 -14.20 10.91 -5.91
C ALA A 4 -14.99 9.71 -6.47
N GLY A 5 -15.52 8.84 -5.60
CA GLY A 5 -16.30 7.67 -6.01
C GLY A 5 -15.47 6.47 -6.46
N TYR A 6 -14.18 6.43 -6.11
CA TYR A 6 -13.35 5.24 -6.35
C TYR A 6 -13.53 4.22 -5.22
N ASP A 7 -13.57 2.94 -5.58
CA ASP A 7 -13.63 1.84 -4.60
C ASP A 7 -12.34 1.76 -3.76
N TRP A 8 -11.19 2.03 -4.40
CA TRP A 8 -9.88 2.01 -3.77
C TRP A 8 -8.93 3.05 -4.38
N VAL A 9 -7.92 3.45 -3.62
CA VAL A 9 -6.82 4.32 -4.05
C VAL A 9 -5.51 3.71 -3.59
N ALA A 10 -4.57 3.55 -4.52
CA ALA A 10 -3.23 3.08 -4.22
C ALA A 10 -2.27 4.26 -4.02
N VAL A 11 -1.55 4.27 -2.90
CA VAL A 11 -0.43 5.18 -2.64
C VAL A 11 0.84 4.54 -3.22
N ASP A 12 1.47 5.22 -4.19
CA ASP A 12 2.67 4.75 -4.86
C ASP A 12 3.93 5.13 -4.08
N MET A 13 4.60 4.12 -3.53
CA MET A 13 5.89 4.26 -2.85
C MET A 13 7.06 3.74 -3.70
N GLU A 14 6.81 3.14 -4.86
CA GLU A 14 7.85 2.60 -5.75
C GLU A 14 8.48 3.70 -6.61
N HIS A 15 7.65 4.61 -7.12
CA HIS A 15 8.09 5.73 -7.95
C HIS A 15 7.70 7.09 -7.36
N GLY A 16 6.82 7.12 -6.37
CA GLY A 16 6.42 8.33 -5.68
C GLY A 16 7.45 8.79 -4.64
N SER A 17 7.31 10.03 -4.20
CA SER A 17 8.10 10.62 -3.11
C SER A 17 7.51 10.34 -1.71
N VAL A 18 6.62 9.36 -1.59
CA VAL A 18 5.89 9.06 -0.35
C VAL A 18 6.70 8.05 0.47
N SER A 19 7.09 8.45 1.69
CA SER A 19 7.66 7.53 2.69
C SER A 19 6.58 6.89 3.56
N VAL A 20 6.94 5.82 4.27
CA VAL A 20 6.08 5.11 5.24
C VAL A 20 5.47 6.07 6.26
N ASP A 21 6.21 7.09 6.70
CA ASP A 21 5.77 8.04 7.73
C ASP A 21 4.58 8.92 7.31
N HIS A 22 4.37 9.08 5.99
CA HIS A 22 3.24 9.81 5.44
C HIS A 22 1.97 8.96 5.32
N LEU A 23 2.10 7.63 5.31
CA LEU A 23 1.00 6.71 5.05
C LEU A 23 -0.17 6.87 6.02
N PRO A 24 0.03 7.01 7.35
CA PRO A 24 -1.10 7.13 8.28
C PRO A 24 -2.01 8.32 7.97
N ASP A 25 -1.42 9.47 7.63
CA ASP A 25 -2.21 10.67 7.28
C ASP A 25 -2.91 10.53 5.94
N LEU A 26 -2.24 9.93 4.94
CA LEU A 26 -2.82 9.69 3.62
C LEU A 26 -3.97 8.69 3.69
N PHE A 27 -3.79 7.58 4.40
CA PHE A 27 -4.80 6.54 4.54
C PHE A 27 -6.02 7.05 5.31
N ARG A 28 -5.80 7.77 6.42
CA ARG A 28 -6.89 8.44 7.14
C ARG A 28 -7.70 9.36 6.23
N ALA A 29 -7.04 10.16 5.38
CA ALA A 29 -7.74 11.03 4.44
C ALA A 29 -8.52 10.28 3.35
N ILE A 30 -8.00 9.14 2.89
CA ILE A 30 -8.67 8.27 1.91
C ILE A 30 -9.90 7.58 2.54
N GLU A 31 -9.74 7.02 3.74
CA GLU A 31 -10.80 6.31 4.48
C GLU A 31 -11.94 7.25 4.91
N LEU A 32 -11.64 8.49 5.31
CA LEU A 32 -12.66 9.51 5.60
C LEU A 32 -13.53 9.83 4.37
N GLY A 33 -13.06 9.52 3.17
CA GLY A 33 -13.84 9.62 1.94
C GLY A 33 -14.70 8.39 1.63
N GLY A 34 -14.54 7.28 2.38
CA GLY A 34 -15.22 6.01 2.10
C GLY A 34 -14.52 5.14 1.04
N THR A 35 -13.25 5.42 0.75
CA THR A 35 -12.45 4.66 -0.23
C THR A 35 -11.43 3.78 0.49
N LEU A 36 -11.14 2.59 -0.04
CA LEU A 36 -10.14 1.68 0.52
C LEU A 36 -8.70 2.14 0.18
N PRO A 37 -7.83 2.41 1.17
CA PRO A 37 -6.43 2.71 0.92
C PRO A 37 -5.60 1.43 0.64
N LEU A 38 -4.84 1.43 -0.44
CA LEU A 38 -3.84 0.41 -0.76
C LEU A 38 -2.44 1.02 -0.79
N ALA A 39 -1.41 0.20 -0.54
CA ALA A 39 0.00 0.61 -0.66
C ALA A 39 0.69 -0.14 -1.79
N ARG A 40 1.28 0.56 -2.76
CA ARG A 40 2.25 -0.02 -3.70
C ARG A 40 3.65 0.15 -3.11
N ILE A 41 4.18 -0.93 -2.56
CA ILE A 41 5.47 -0.91 -1.85
C ILE A 41 6.64 -0.81 -2.83
N ALA A 42 7.74 -0.17 -2.41
CA ALA A 42 8.92 0.01 -3.25
C ALA A 42 9.68 -1.30 -3.50
N ASN A 43 9.71 -2.19 -2.50
CA ASN A 43 10.41 -3.45 -2.56
C ASN A 43 9.47 -4.57 -2.13
N PRO A 44 9.36 -5.68 -2.88
CA PRO A 44 8.57 -6.85 -2.48
C PRO A 44 9.30 -7.63 -1.38
N LYS A 45 9.37 -7.07 -0.18
CA LYS A 45 9.94 -7.69 1.02
C LYS A 45 8.92 -7.65 2.15
N SER A 46 8.92 -8.71 2.97
CA SER A 46 8.02 -8.84 4.13
C SER A 46 8.09 -7.64 5.09
N LYS A 47 9.26 -7.00 5.22
CA LYS A 47 9.42 -5.77 6.01
C LYS A 47 8.56 -4.62 5.48
N ASP A 48 8.67 -4.31 4.18
CA ASP A 48 7.93 -3.21 3.56
C ASP A 48 6.41 -3.48 3.59
N CYS A 49 6.00 -4.73 3.39
CA CYS A 49 4.60 -5.15 3.57
C CYS A 49 4.10 -4.84 5.00
N LYS A 50 4.84 -5.29 6.03
CA LYS A 50 4.49 -5.09 7.43
C LYS A 50 4.40 -3.62 7.78
N GLN A 51 5.38 -2.82 7.36
CA GLN A 51 5.39 -1.38 7.60
C GLN A 51 4.17 -0.67 6.98
N ALA A 52 3.78 -1.04 5.77
CA ALA A 52 2.59 -0.47 5.13
C ALA A 52 1.28 -0.91 5.81
N LEU A 53 1.17 -2.19 6.22
CA LEU A 53 0.02 -2.71 6.95
C LEU A 53 -0.10 -2.07 8.34
N ASP A 54 0.99 -1.95 9.09
CA ASP A 54 1.04 -1.29 10.39
C ASP A 54 0.67 0.20 10.30
N ALA A 55 0.93 0.83 9.15
CA ALA A 55 0.53 2.20 8.86
C ALA A 55 -0.96 2.37 8.46
N GLY A 56 -1.70 1.27 8.32
CA GLY A 56 -3.14 1.27 8.02
C GLY A 56 -3.51 0.92 6.57
N ALA A 57 -2.62 0.29 5.81
CA ALA A 57 -2.98 -0.16 4.46
C ALA A 57 -4.05 -1.26 4.52
N GLY A 58 -5.13 -1.09 3.76
CA GLY A 58 -6.15 -2.13 3.57
C GLY A 58 -5.69 -3.28 2.66
N GLY A 59 -4.57 -3.10 1.96
CA GLY A 59 -3.94 -4.12 1.13
C GLY A 59 -2.63 -3.64 0.50
N ILE A 60 -1.88 -4.61 -0.02
CA ILE A 60 -0.54 -4.40 -0.58
C ILE A 60 -0.52 -4.74 -2.08
N ILE A 61 0.06 -3.85 -2.87
CA ILE A 61 0.42 -4.07 -4.26
C ILE A 61 1.94 -4.28 -4.30
N ALA A 62 2.37 -5.51 -4.56
CA ALA A 62 3.77 -5.86 -4.67
C ALA A 62 4.25 -5.78 -6.13
N PRO A 63 5.25 -4.95 -6.45
CA PRO A 63 5.75 -4.84 -7.82
C PRO A 63 6.67 -6.01 -8.19
N MET A 64 6.84 -6.20 -9.51
CA MET A 64 7.86 -7.10 -10.09
C MET A 64 7.84 -8.54 -9.54
N ILE A 65 6.66 -9.09 -9.27
CA ILE A 65 6.50 -10.51 -8.92
C ILE A 65 6.53 -11.36 -10.19
N GLU A 66 7.60 -12.12 -10.37
CA GLU A 66 7.88 -12.94 -11.56
C GLU A 66 7.72 -14.45 -11.28
N SER A 67 7.55 -14.84 -10.01
CA SER A 67 7.33 -16.24 -9.64
C SER A 67 6.43 -16.40 -8.42
N ALA A 68 5.77 -17.55 -8.34
CA ALA A 68 4.94 -17.91 -7.18
C ALA A 68 5.74 -17.93 -5.88
N ASP A 69 7.02 -18.28 -5.92
CA ASP A 69 7.86 -18.35 -4.72
C ASP A 69 8.25 -16.96 -4.20
N GLN A 70 8.38 -15.96 -5.07
CA GLN A 70 8.52 -14.56 -4.64
C GLN A 70 7.27 -14.09 -3.90
N LEU A 71 6.07 -14.40 -4.42
CA LEU A 71 4.81 -14.05 -3.77
C LEU A 71 4.67 -14.70 -2.39
N LYS A 72 5.01 -16.00 -2.26
CA LYS A 72 4.94 -16.71 -0.98
C LYS A 72 5.83 -16.04 0.09
N LYS A 73 7.03 -15.61 -0.28
CA LYS A 73 7.98 -14.95 0.65
C LYS A 73 7.48 -13.63 1.24
N ILE A 74 6.56 -12.94 0.58
CA ILE A 74 6.02 -11.66 1.07
C ILE A 74 4.64 -11.79 1.71
N ARG A 75 3.95 -12.91 1.45
CA ARG A 75 2.66 -13.26 2.05
C ARG A 75 2.83 -13.75 3.49
N ASP A 76 3.88 -14.54 3.73
CA ASP A 76 4.18 -15.19 5.01
C ASP A 76 5.05 -14.29 5.93
#